data_AF-A0A220S1N6-F1
#
_entry.id   AF-A0A220S1N6-F1
#
_cell.length_a   1.000
_cell.length_b   1.000
_cell.length_c   1.000
_cell.angle_alpha   90.00
_cell.angle_beta   90.00
_cell.angle_gamma   90.00
#
_symmetry.space_group_name_H-M   'P 1'
#
loop_
_entity.id
_entity.type
_entity.pdbx_description
1 polymer ?
#
loop_
_entity_poly.entity_id
_entity_poly.type
_entity_poly.pdbx_seq_one_letter_code
_entity_poly.pdbx_strand_id
1 'polypeptide(L)'
;MLFDLDYILEWINPEPPEEYFSFWVSPCTLKFENVYDLQIEIDRYRTNMPAVDDLELVNVENEIYQWHMGLSEGYISFKSSGFKQFIRKKPILTRRQFLSLAERNGISFSEQTD
;
A
#
# COMPACT_ATOMS: atom_id res chain seq x y z
N MET A 1 -10.34 -8.91 -3.20
CA MET A 1 -9.71 -8.42 -1.94
C MET A 1 -9.35 -6.96 -2.12
N LEU A 2 -9.55 -6.15 -1.09
CA LEU A 2 -9.28 -4.70 -1.12
C LEU A 2 -8.34 -4.33 0.02
N PHE A 3 -7.35 -3.48 -0.26
CA PHE A 3 -6.50 -2.86 0.75
C PHE A 3 -6.68 -1.34 0.71
N ASP A 4 -6.75 -0.72 1.88
CA ASP A 4 -6.78 0.74 2.06
C ASP A 4 -5.48 1.17 2.75
N LEU A 5 -4.58 1.79 1.99
CA LEU A 5 -3.24 2.15 2.43
C LEU A 5 -2.86 3.57 2.02
N ASP A 6 -1.80 4.09 2.64
CA ASP A 6 -1.18 5.35 2.24
C ASP A 6 -0.03 5.05 1.28
N TYR A 7 -0.19 5.44 0.01
CA TYR A 7 0.80 5.18 -1.04
C TYR A 7 1.78 6.34 -1.12
N ILE A 8 3.08 6.07 -1.02
CA ILE A 8 4.14 7.05 -1.21
C ILE A 8 4.45 7.12 -2.71
N LEU A 9 4.11 8.24 -3.34
CA LEU A 9 4.39 8.47 -4.76
C LEU A 9 5.85 8.87 -5.00
N GLU A 10 6.44 9.62 -4.08
CA GLU A 10 7.79 10.15 -4.24
C GLU A 10 8.44 10.45 -2.87
N TRP A 11 9.73 10.18 -2.79
CA TRP A 11 10.61 10.58 -1.70
C TRP A 11 11.36 11.85 -2.12
N ILE A 12 11.24 12.90 -1.33
CA ILE A 12 11.89 14.19 -1.56
C ILE A 12 13.12 14.26 -0.69
N ASN A 13 14.29 14.32 -1.34
CA ASN A 13 15.56 14.53 -0.66
C ASN A 13 15.54 15.88 0.08
N PRO A 14 16.05 15.95 1.31
CA PRO A 14 16.22 17.22 1.99
C PRO A 14 17.22 18.10 1.24
N GLU A 15 16.90 19.39 1.11
CA GLU A 15 17.85 20.42 0.69
C GLU A 15 18.28 21.23 1.92
N PRO A 16 19.57 21.62 2.05
CA PRO A 16 20.02 22.41 3.18
C PRO A 16 19.15 23.67 3.40
N PRO A 17 18.73 23.97 4.65
CA PRO A 17 19.20 23.39 5.91
C PRO A 17 18.40 22.18 6.42
N GLU A 18 17.47 21.64 5.65
CA GLU A 18 16.69 20.47 6.10
C GLU A 18 17.55 19.20 6.13
N GLU A 19 17.24 18.31 7.06
CA GLU A 19 17.99 17.05 7.28
C GLU A 19 17.15 15.80 7.03
N TYR A 20 15.82 15.94 6.98
CA TYR A 20 14.89 14.82 6.89
C TYR A 20 14.15 14.80 5.56
N PHE A 21 13.92 13.59 5.04
CA PHE A 21 13.07 13.38 3.87
C PHE A 21 11.65 13.92 4.08
N SER A 22 11.06 14.38 2.99
CA SER A 22 9.62 14.59 2.88
C SER A 22 9.04 13.64 1.81
N PHE A 23 7.73 13.46 1.81
CA PHE A 23 7.07 12.45 0.99
C PHE A 23 5.82 13.03 0.35
N TRP A 24 5.60 12.74 -0.93
CA TRP A 24 4.29 12.91 -1.54
C TRP A 24 3.47 11.64 -1.28
N VAL A 25 2.45 11.74 -0.43
CA VAL A 25 1.65 10.60 0.02
C VAL A 25 0.19 10.79 -0.38
N SER A 26 -0.45 9.73 -0.88
CA SER A 26 -1.89 9.76 -1.19
C SER A 26 -2.60 8.51 -0.67
N PRO A 27 -3.84 8.62 -0.14
CA PRO A 27 -4.63 7.45 0.18
C PRO A 27 -4.96 6.64 -1.08
N CYS A 28 -4.84 5.33 -1.00
CA CYS A 28 -4.88 4.42 -2.14
C CYS A 28 -5.70 3.17 -1.83
N THR A 29 -6.51 2.74 -2.82
CA THR A 29 -7.16 1.43 -2.80
C THR A 29 -6.40 0.48 -3.74
N LEU A 30 -5.91 -0.64 -3.21
CA LEU A 30 -5.49 -1.78 -4.04
C LEU A 30 -6.64 -2.77 -4.16
N LYS A 31 -6.97 -3.18 -5.38
CA LYS A 31 -8.02 -4.15 -5.67
C LYS A 31 -7.45 -5.35 -6.40
N PHE A 32 -7.71 -6.52 -5.85
CA PHE A 32 -7.42 -7.81 -6.47
C PHE A 32 -8.73 -8.57 -6.73
N GLU A 33 -8.96 -8.97 -7.98
CA GLU A 33 -10.19 -9.63 -8.42
C GLU A 33 -10.10 -11.15 -8.22
N ASN A 34 -11.20 -11.79 -7.80
CA ASN A 34 -11.32 -13.24 -7.62
C ASN A 34 -10.13 -13.88 -6.87
N VAL A 35 -9.91 -13.43 -5.63
CA VAL A 35 -8.77 -13.89 -4.83
C VAL A 35 -8.98 -15.29 -4.25
N TYR A 36 -7.94 -16.12 -4.30
CA TYR A 36 -7.89 -17.45 -3.68
C TYR A 36 -6.46 -17.80 -3.26
N ASP A 37 -6.28 -18.95 -2.60
CA ASP A 37 -4.97 -19.42 -2.10
C ASP A 37 -4.31 -18.38 -1.16
N LEU A 38 -5.13 -17.73 -0.32
CA LEU A 38 -4.70 -16.66 0.57
C LEU A 38 -3.95 -17.25 1.78
N GLN A 39 -2.73 -16.79 1.96
CA GLN A 39 -1.90 -17.03 3.13
C GLN A 39 -1.49 -15.68 3.72
N ILE A 40 -1.66 -15.57 5.03
CA ILE A 40 -1.31 -14.37 5.79
C ILE A 40 -0.45 -14.81 6.97
N GLU A 41 0.76 -14.26 7.04
CA GLU A 41 1.68 -14.43 8.15
C GLU A 41 2.01 -13.06 8.70
N ILE A 42 1.73 -12.84 9.98
CA ILE A 42 1.98 -11.55 10.63
C ILE A 42 2.71 -11.82 11.94
N ASP A 43 3.96 -11.39 11.98
CA ASP A 43 4.88 -11.56 13.08
C ASP A 43 4.83 -10.35 14.00
N ARG A 44 3.77 -10.22 14.82
CA ARG A 44 3.59 -9.02 15.67
C ARG A 44 4.57 -8.97 16.84
N TYR A 45 5.80 -8.56 16.58
CA TYR A 45 6.82 -8.33 17.60
C TYR A 45 6.85 -6.87 18.05
N ARG A 46 6.35 -5.91 17.24
CA ARG A 46 6.32 -4.48 17.60
C ARG A 46 4.89 -3.94 17.74
N THR A 47 4.79 -2.79 18.41
CA THR A 47 3.52 -2.04 18.61
C THR A 47 3.13 -1.18 17.42
N ASN A 48 3.97 -1.08 16.38
CA ASN A 48 3.72 -0.23 15.24
C ASN A 48 2.73 -0.88 14.26
N MET A 49 2.11 -0.06 13.43
CA MET A 49 1.27 -0.55 12.34
C MET A 49 2.15 -1.17 11.25
N PRO A 50 1.84 -2.37 10.73
CA PRO A 50 2.63 -2.98 9.66
C PRO A 50 2.64 -2.09 8.42
N ALA A 51 3.84 -1.81 7.90
CA ALA A 51 4.02 -1.22 6.58
C ALA A 51 4.10 -2.31 5.51
N VAL A 52 3.66 -1.98 4.29
CA VAL A 52 3.93 -2.79 3.09
C VAL A 52 5.29 -2.38 2.57
N ASP A 53 6.21 -3.33 2.51
CA ASP A 53 7.58 -3.08 2.05
C ASP A 53 7.67 -3.28 0.53
N ASP A 54 6.99 -4.30 0.02
CA ASP A 54 6.95 -4.64 -1.40
C ASP A 54 5.61 -5.28 -1.81
N LEU A 55 5.34 -5.24 -3.11
CA LEU A 55 4.27 -5.98 -3.77
C LEU A 55 4.81 -6.55 -5.07
N GLU A 56 4.99 -7.87 -5.09
CA GLU A 56 5.62 -8.59 -6.18
C GLU A 56 4.63 -9.53 -6.88
N LEU A 57 4.67 -9.50 -8.22
CA LEU A 57 4.04 -10.52 -9.05
C LEU A 57 5.03 -11.67 -9.24
N VAL A 58 4.84 -12.75 -8.49
CA VAL A 58 5.78 -13.87 -8.42
C VAL A 58 5.63 -14.82 -9.62
N ASN A 59 4.40 -15.02 -10.10
CA ASN A 59 4.12 -15.91 -11.23
C ASN A 59 2.84 -15.49 -11.97
N VAL A 60 2.76 -15.84 -13.26
CA VAL A 60 1.56 -15.75 -14.09
C VAL A 60 1.35 -17.07 -14.83
N GLU A 61 0.22 -17.73 -14.57
CA GLU A 61 -0.15 -18.98 -15.24
C GLU A 61 -1.64 -18.96 -15.59
N ASN A 62 -2.00 -19.18 -16.86
CA ASN A 62 -3.39 -19.23 -17.33
C ASN A 62 -4.24 -18.01 -16.87
N GLU A 63 -3.69 -16.80 -17.02
CA GLU A 63 -4.33 -15.54 -16.58
C GLU A 63 -4.57 -15.42 -15.07
N ILE A 64 -3.91 -16.27 -14.28
CA ILE A 64 -3.86 -16.19 -12.83
C ILE A 64 -2.54 -15.56 -12.41
N TYR A 65 -2.64 -14.52 -11.58
CA TYR A 65 -1.52 -13.78 -11.02
C TYR A 65 -1.28 -14.23 -9.59
N GLN A 66 -0.09 -14.75 -9.31
CA GLN A 66 0.36 -15.07 -7.96
C GLN A 66 1.14 -13.90 -7.38
N TRP A 67 0.66 -13.36 -6.27
CA TRP A 67 1.21 -12.20 -5.61
C TRP A 67 1.89 -12.57 -4.29
N HIS A 68 2.96 -11.85 -3.99
CA HIS A 68 3.56 -11.78 -2.67
C HIS A 68 3.61 -10.31 -2.25
N MET A 69 3.11 -10.02 -1.06
CA MET A 69 3.13 -8.69 -0.46
C MET A 69 3.96 -8.80 0.81
N GLY A 70 5.21 -8.34 0.75
CA GLY A 70 6.07 -8.24 1.92
C GLY A 70 5.56 -7.16 2.88
N LEU A 71 5.50 -7.52 4.16
CA LEU A 71 5.21 -6.59 5.24
C LEU A 71 6.46 -6.42 6.09
N SER A 72 6.60 -5.25 6.73
CA SER A 72 7.63 -5.01 7.75
C SER A 72 7.72 -6.08 8.84
N GLU A 73 6.62 -6.84 9.05
CA GLU A 73 6.52 -7.93 10.02
C GLU A 73 5.66 -9.08 9.45
N GLY A 74 6.15 -9.74 8.40
CA GLY A 74 5.54 -10.94 7.80
C GLY A 74 5.22 -10.75 6.32
N TYR A 75 4.18 -11.42 5.83
CA TYR A 75 3.77 -11.31 4.42
C TYR A 75 2.31 -11.71 4.20
N ILE A 76 1.80 -11.32 3.04
CA ILE A 76 0.53 -11.80 2.50
C ILE A 76 0.79 -12.36 1.10
N SER A 77 0.43 -13.61 0.84
CA SER A 77 0.51 -14.21 -0.50
C SER A 77 -0.84 -14.73 -0.94
N PHE A 78 -1.15 -14.60 -2.23
CA PHE A 78 -2.43 -15.03 -2.78
C PHE A 78 -2.39 -15.11 -4.30
N LYS A 79 -3.43 -15.70 -4.88
CA LYS A 79 -3.70 -15.69 -6.33
C LYS A 79 -4.90 -14.82 -6.63
N SER A 80 -4.94 -14.25 -7.83
CA SER A 80 -6.05 -13.41 -8.31
C SER A 80 -6.16 -13.45 -9.84
N SER A 81 -7.30 -13.05 -10.38
CA SER A 81 -7.51 -12.91 -11.83
C SER A 81 -7.33 -11.48 -12.34
N GLY A 82 -6.92 -10.53 -11.49
CA GLY A 82 -6.74 -9.14 -11.88
C GLY A 82 -6.31 -8.25 -10.72
N PHE A 83 -5.68 -7.13 -11.07
CA PHE A 83 -5.19 -6.11 -10.13
C PHE A 83 -5.48 -4.70 -10.65
N LYS A 84 -5.93 -3.81 -9.74
CA LYS A 84 -6.12 -2.38 -10.01
C LYS A 84 -5.66 -1.57 -8.80
N GLN A 85 -5.08 -0.41 -9.07
CA GLN A 85 -4.68 0.58 -8.07
C GLN A 85 -5.45 1.88 -8.31
N PHE A 86 -6.03 2.43 -7.25
CA PHE A 86 -6.79 3.68 -7.30
C PHE A 86 -6.18 4.68 -6.31
N ILE A 87 -5.56 5.73 -6.85
CA ILE A 87 -5.15 6.89 -6.06
C ILE A 87 -6.42 7.71 -5.78
N ARG A 88 -6.82 7.80 -4.52
CA ARG A 88 -8.13 8.36 -4.14
C ARG A 88 -8.14 9.88 -4.07
N LYS A 89 -6.99 10.51 -3.81
CA LYS A 89 -6.86 11.97 -3.70
C LYS A 89 -5.57 12.48 -4.34
N LYS A 90 -5.49 13.80 -4.51
CA LYS A 90 -4.22 14.47 -4.79
C LYS A 90 -3.20 14.19 -3.67
N PRO A 91 -1.93 13.93 -4.00
CA PRO A 91 -0.88 13.72 -3.00
C PRO A 91 -0.72 14.91 -2.06
N ILE A 92 -0.39 14.63 -0.80
CA ILE A 92 -0.08 15.60 0.24
C ILE A 92 1.42 15.51 0.52
N LEU A 93 2.12 16.65 0.51
CA LEU A 93 3.51 16.72 0.93
C LEU A 93 3.57 16.70 2.46
N THR A 94 4.24 15.70 3.03
CA THR A 94 4.31 15.48 4.47
C THR A 94 5.69 14.95 4.88
N ARG A 95 6.08 15.15 6.14
CA ARG A 95 7.30 14.56 6.72
C ARG A 95 7.08 13.12 7.23
N ARG A 96 5.86 12.58 7.08
CA ARG A 96 5.46 11.25 7.52
C ARG A 96 5.19 10.36 6.30
N GLN A 97 5.46 9.07 6.43
CA GLN A 97 5.15 8.07 5.39
C GLN A 97 3.69 7.58 5.42
N PHE A 98 2.85 8.19 6.25
CA PHE A 98 1.44 7.85 6.40
C PHE A 98 0.60 9.11 6.62
N LEU A 99 -0.70 8.99 6.36
CA LEU A 99 -1.68 10.05 6.57
C LEU A 99 -2.54 9.73 7.80
N SER A 100 -2.94 10.76 8.53
CA SER A 100 -3.95 10.63 9.58
C SER A 100 -5.32 10.28 8.99
N LEU A 101 -6.22 9.73 9.81
CA LEU A 101 -7.60 9.46 9.40
C LEU A 101 -8.30 10.72 8.86
N ALA A 102 -8.04 11.90 9.43
CA ALA A 102 -8.60 13.15 8.95
C ALA A 102 -8.09 13.50 7.54
N GLU A 103 -6.78 13.39 7.29
CA GLU A 103 -6.18 13.60 5.96
C GLU A 103 -6.75 12.63 4.90
N ARG A 104 -7.08 11.40 5.32
CA ARG A 104 -7.67 10.35 4.47
C ARG A 104 -9.17 10.51 4.21
N ASN A 105 -9.89 11.36 4.96
CA ASN A 105 -11.35 11.33 5.10
C ASN A 105 -11.88 9.96 5.61
N GLY A 106 -11.15 9.34 6.54
CA GLY A 106 -11.47 8.04 7.10
C GLY A 106 -10.99 6.86 6.25
N ILE A 107 -11.44 5.68 6.64
CA ILE A 107 -11.20 4.42 5.91
C ILE A 107 -12.07 4.41 4.66
N SER A 108 -11.50 4.07 3.52
CA SER A 108 -12.27 3.97 2.27
C SER A 108 -11.58 3.03 1.29
N PHE A 109 -12.41 2.24 0.61
CA PHE A 109 -12.00 1.34 -0.46
C PHE A 109 -12.58 1.81 -1.80
N SER A 110 -12.78 3.12 -1.97
CA SER A 110 -13.34 3.65 -3.22
C SER A 110 -12.45 3.29 -4.40
N GLU A 111 -13.10 2.92 -5.50
CA GLU A 111 -12.48 2.65 -6.80
C GLU A 111 -12.54 3.89 -7.71
N GLN A 112 -12.64 5.08 -7.12
CA GLN A 112 -12.74 6.38 -7.80
C GLN A 112 -11.65 7.32 -7.27
N THR A 113 -11.13 8.15 -8.18
CA THR A 113 -10.22 9.25 -7.87
C THR A 113 -11.03 10.54 -7.72
N ASP A 114 -10.89 11.20 -6.56
CA ASP A 114 -11.49 12.52 -6.30
C ASP A 114 -10.77 13.66 -7.03
#